data_AF-A0A7R9QEA6-F1
#
_entry.id   AF-A0A7R9QEA6-F1
#
_cell.length_a   1.000
_cell.length_b   1.000
_cell.length_c   1.000
_cell.angle_alpha   90.00
_cell.angle_beta   90.00
_cell.angle_gamma   90.00
#
_symmetry.space_group_name_H-M   'P 1'
#
loop_
_entity.id
_entity.type
_entity.pdbx_description
1 polymer ?
#
loop_
_entity_poly.entity_id
_entity_poly.type
_entity_poly.pdbx_seq_one_letter_code
_entity_poly.pdbx_strand_id
1 'polypeptide(L)'
;MYTAFYKSDQKYNVLVFNLNEEHKHRLEGIQFYGSTEYSDGTKFGVWVFENGFFINKGSRGWDNWAMIGSFTKNRSGNIVTFRK
;
A
#
# COMPACT_ATOMS: atom_id res chain seq x y z
N MET A 1 -0.55 -3.32 -11.06
CA MET A 1 0.31 -2.45 -10.22
C MET A 1 1.17 -1.51 -11.04
N TYR A 2 2.02 -2.01 -11.94
CA TYR A 2 2.85 -1.19 -12.83
C TYR A 2 2.05 -0.15 -13.64
N THR A 3 0.86 -0.51 -14.13
CA THR A 3 -0.02 0.42 -14.86
C THR A 3 -0.42 1.64 -14.04
N ALA A 4 -0.65 1.51 -12.73
CA ALA A 4 -1.02 2.63 -11.86
C ALA A 4 0.19 3.55 -11.61
N PHE A 5 1.38 2.97 -11.42
CA PHE A 5 2.63 3.71 -11.20
C PHE A 5 3.13 4.44 -12.47
N TYR A 6 2.97 3.85 -13.65
CA TYR A 6 3.30 4.53 -14.91
C TYR A 6 2.27 5.59 -15.28
N LYS A 7 0.98 5.39 -14.96
CA LYS A 7 -0.06 6.41 -15.17
C LYS A 7 0.04 7.60 -14.22
N SER A 8 0.81 7.51 -13.14
CA SER A 8 1.09 8.60 -12.21
C SER A 8 2.37 9.39 -12.53
N ASP A 9 2.95 9.23 -13.72
CA ASP A 9 4.27 9.78 -14.08
C ASP A 9 5.40 9.38 -13.11
N GLN A 10 5.24 8.27 -12.36
CA GLN A 10 6.16 7.87 -11.30
C GLN A 10 6.28 8.89 -10.14
N LYS A 11 5.35 9.85 -10.03
CA LYS A 11 5.36 10.91 -9.01
C LYS A 11 4.68 10.51 -7.69
N TYR A 12 4.01 9.37 -7.67
CA TYR A 12 3.21 8.92 -6.53
C TYR A 12 3.57 7.48 -6.13
N ASN A 13 3.45 7.20 -4.84
CA ASN A 13 3.56 5.87 -4.27
C ASN A 13 2.28 5.07 -4.55
N VAL A 14 2.43 3.77 -4.79
CA VAL A 14 1.31 2.84 -4.91
C VAL A 14 1.44 1.74 -3.87
N LEU A 15 0.37 1.53 -3.10
CA LEU A 15 0.26 0.46 -2.13
C LEU A 15 -0.95 -0.41 -2.45
N VAL A 16 -0.76 -1.73 -2.40
CA VAL A 16 -1.83 -2.72 -2.45
C VAL A 16 -1.76 -3.52 -1.15
N PHE A 17 -2.88 -3.65 -0.43
CA PHE A 17 -2.92 -4.32 0.87
C PHE A 17 -4.19 -5.15 1.04
N ASN A 18 -4.06 -6.36 1.60
CA ASN A 18 -5.20 -7.19 1.98
C ASN A 18 -5.99 -6.56 3.14
N LEU A 19 -7.22 -6.13 2.87
CA LEU A 19 -8.08 -5.43 3.83
C LEU A 19 -8.61 -6.34 4.95
N ASN A 20 -8.46 -7.66 4.83
CA ASN A 20 -8.85 -8.61 5.87
C ASN A 20 -7.83 -8.67 7.03
N GLU A 21 -6.63 -8.09 6.86
CA GLU A 21 -5.61 -7.99 7.90
C GLU A 21 -5.75 -6.66 8.66
N GLU A 22 -5.51 -6.68 9.98
CA GLU A 22 -5.49 -5.43 10.75
C GLU A 22 -4.35 -4.54 10.23
N HIS A 23 -4.69 -3.27 9.96
CA HIS A 23 -3.73 -2.27 9.50
C HIS A 23 -4.09 -0.89 10.04
N LYS A 24 -3.10 -0.01 10.03
CA LYS A 24 -3.27 1.43 10.29
C LYS A 24 -2.45 2.21 9.30
N HIS A 25 -2.93 3.36 8.86
CA HIS A 25 -2.16 4.22 7.99
C HIS A 25 -2.48 5.68 8.20
N ARG A 26 -1.52 6.52 7.82
CA ARG A 26 -1.72 7.94 7.57
C ARG A 26 -1.03 8.24 6.25
N LEU A 27 -1.83 8.31 5.19
CA LEU A 27 -1.35 8.57 3.84
C LEU A 27 -1.84 9.97 3.45
N GLU A 28 -0.92 10.78 2.94
CA GLU A 28 -1.16 12.17 2.58
C GLU A 28 -1.14 12.32 1.05
N GLY A 29 -1.90 13.29 0.54
CA GLY A 29 -1.98 13.55 -0.91
C GLY A 29 -2.55 12.37 -1.70
N ILE A 30 -3.56 11.68 -1.16
CA ILE A 30 -4.23 10.55 -1.83
C ILE A 30 -4.85 11.04 -3.14
N GLN A 31 -4.33 10.52 -4.26
CA GLN A 31 -4.86 10.77 -5.61
C GLN A 31 -5.97 9.77 -5.95
N PHE A 32 -5.86 8.55 -5.41
CA PHE A 32 -6.82 7.49 -5.63
C PHE A 32 -6.86 6.51 -4.45
N TYR A 33 -8.07 6.10 -4.11
CA TYR A 33 -8.33 4.91 -3.30
C TYR A 33 -9.44 4.09 -3.96
N GLY A 34 -9.23 2.79 -4.06
CA GLY A 34 -10.23 1.84 -4.50
C GLY A 34 -9.94 0.46 -3.92
N SER A 35 -10.86 -0.47 -4.17
CA SER A 35 -10.67 -1.87 -3.78
C SER A 35 -11.03 -2.81 -4.91
N THR A 36 -10.44 -4.00 -4.88
CA THR A 36 -10.76 -5.11 -5.77
C THR A 36 -10.89 -6.38 -4.94
N GLU A 37 -11.75 -7.28 -5.38
CA GLU A 37 -11.97 -8.57 -4.72
C GLU A 37 -11.35 -9.67 -5.58
N TYR A 38 -10.55 -10.52 -4.95
CA TYR A 38 -10.01 -11.72 -5.59
C TYR A 38 -11.06 -12.83 -5.60
N SER A 39 -10.89 -13.85 -6.44
CA SER A 39 -11.89 -14.91 -6.63
C SER A 39 -12.26 -15.69 -5.37
N ASP A 40 -11.40 -15.65 -4.35
CA ASP A 40 -11.62 -16.28 -3.04
C ASP A 40 -12.33 -15.36 -2.02
N GLY A 41 -12.79 -14.18 -2.45
CA GLY A 41 -13.45 -13.18 -1.61
C GLY A 41 -12.49 -12.24 -0.85
N THR A 42 -11.18 -12.39 -1.02
CA THR A 42 -10.20 -11.50 -0.38
C THR A 42 -10.26 -10.11 -1.00
N LYS A 43 -10.52 -9.08 -0.19
CA LYS A 43 -10.53 -7.68 -0.63
C LYS A 43 -9.16 -7.06 -0.50
N PHE A 44 -8.66 -6.49 -1.59
CA PHE A 44 -7.42 -5.71 -1.62
C PHE A 44 -7.73 -4.24 -1.84
N GLY A 45 -7.22 -3.38 -0.94
CA GLY A 45 -7.21 -1.94 -1.12
C GLY A 45 -6.06 -1.53 -2.02
N VAL A 46 -6.27 -0.52 -2.84
CA VAL A 46 -5.27 0.08 -3.73
C VAL A 46 -5.25 1.58 -3.45
N TRP A 47 -4.11 2.10 -3.01
CA TRP A 47 -3.87 3.52 -2.77
C TRP A 47 -2.83 4.05 -3.74
N VAL A 48 -3.08 5.25 -4.28
CA VAL A 48 -2.09 6.07 -4.98
C VAL A 48 -1.98 7.40 -4.23
N PHE A 49 -0.79 7.73 -3.73
CA PHE A 49 -0.63 8.81 -2.75
C PHE A 49 0.79 9.41 -2.77
N GLU A 50 0.97 10.56 -2.13
CA GLU A 50 2.26 11.26 -2.14
C GLU A 50 3.25 10.71 -1.12
N ASN A 51 2.87 10.63 0.16
CA ASN A 51 3.76 10.22 1.23
C ASN A 51 2.96 9.77 2.47
N GLY A 52 3.66 9.37 3.53
CA GLY A 52 3.05 9.01 4.81
C GLY A 52 3.57 7.69 5.34
N PHE A 53 2.77 7.00 6.15
CA PHE A 53 3.13 5.70 6.69
C PHE A 53 1.99 4.70 6.62
N PHE A 54 2.37 3.43 6.55
CA PHE A 54 1.47 2.29 6.63
C PHE A 54 2.01 1.27 7.64
N ILE A 55 1.13 0.75 8.48
CA ILE A 55 1.44 -0.25 9.51
C ILE A 55 0.61 -1.49 9.22
N ASN A 56 1.28 -2.57 8.86
CA ASN A 56 0.71 -3.90 8.84
C ASN A 56 0.75 -4.49 10.26
N LYS A 57 -0.41 -4.88 10.78
CA LYS A 57 -0.55 -5.57 12.07
C LYS A 57 -1.06 -7.00 11.91
N GLY A 58 -1.22 -7.46 10.67
CA GLY A 58 -1.62 -8.82 10.33
C GLY A 58 -0.60 -9.85 10.80
N SER A 59 -1.09 -11.04 11.13
CA SER A 59 -0.27 -12.17 11.58
C SER A 59 0.46 -12.87 10.42
N ARG A 60 -0.01 -12.67 9.18
CA ARG A 60 0.50 -13.32 7.96
C ARG A 60 1.73 -12.65 7.35
N GLY A 61 2.34 -11.70 8.05
CA GLY A 61 3.62 -11.12 7.65
C GLY A 61 3.57 -10.39 6.30
N TRP A 62 4.53 -10.72 5.41
CA TRP A 62 4.87 -9.94 4.22
C TRP A 62 4.14 -10.32 2.93
N ASP A 63 3.41 -11.42 2.93
CA ASP A 63 2.91 -12.04 1.70
C ASP A 63 1.67 -11.34 1.11
N ASN A 64 1.01 -10.48 1.91
CA ASN A 64 -0.33 -9.95 1.63
C ASN A 64 -0.37 -8.48 1.24
N TRP A 65 0.75 -7.94 0.76
CA TRP A 65 0.85 -6.56 0.29
C TRP A 65 1.96 -6.38 -0.75
N ALA A 66 1.76 -5.39 -1.61
CA ALA A 66 2.75 -4.97 -2.59
C ALA A 66 2.85 -3.46 -2.56
N MET A 67 4.05 -2.93 -2.78
CA MET A 67 4.29 -1.48 -2.80
C MET A 67 5.34 -1.11 -3.87
N ILE A 68 5.15 0.03 -4.51
CA ILE A 68 6.11 0.63 -5.45
C ILE A 68 6.17 2.14 -5.22
N GLY A 69 7.36 2.71 -5.33
CA GLY A 69 7.63 4.13 -5.08
C GLY A 69 8.87 4.31 -4.20
N SER A 70 8.93 5.44 -3.49
CA SER A 70 10.03 5.82 -2.60
C SER A 70 9.66 5.52 -1.15
N PHE A 71 10.24 4.48 -0.56
CA PHE A 71 9.91 4.08 0.80
C PHE A 71 11.05 3.43 1.55
N THR A 72 10.92 3.40 2.88
CA THR A 72 11.78 2.64 3.79
C THR A 72 10.92 1.78 4.70
N LYS A 73 11.48 0.67 5.18
CA LYS A 73 10.82 -0.29 6.07
C LYS A 73 11.55 -0.28 7.41
N ASN A 74 10.84 -0.41 8.53
CA ASN A 74 11.49 -0.68 9.82
C ASN A 74 12.13 -2.08 9.82
N ARG A 75 12.84 -2.45 10.89
CA ARG A 75 13.60 -3.71 10.95
C ARG A 75 12.73 -4.97 10.78
N SER A 76 11.60 -5.02 11.47
CA SER A 76 10.56 -6.05 11.29
C SER A 76 9.75 -5.84 10.01
N GLY A 77 9.81 -4.61 9.50
CA GLY A 77 9.30 -4.10 8.25
C GLY A 77 7.77 -4.11 8.08
N ASN A 78 7.07 -4.39 9.17
CA ASN A 78 5.65 -4.17 9.32
C ASN A 78 5.25 -2.68 9.30
N ILE A 79 6.20 -1.75 9.42
CA ILE A 79 5.99 -0.31 9.25
C ILE A 79 6.75 0.16 8.01
N VAL A 80 6.03 0.82 7.10
CA VAL A 80 6.59 1.43 5.89
C VAL A 80 6.37 2.92 5.94
N THR A 81 7.44 3.67 5.70
CA THR A 81 7.39 5.12 5.54
C THR A 81 7.67 5.47 4.09
N PHE A 82 6.72 6.15 3.46
CA PHE A 82 6.74 6.59 2.07
C PHE A 82 7.15 8.06 1.99
N ARG A 83 7.92 8.39 0.95
CA ARG A 83 8.39 9.73 0.63
C ARG A 83 7.87 10.14 -0.75
N LYS A 84 7.73 11.44 -0.95
CA LYS A 84 7.45 12.00 -2.27
C LYS A 84 8.66 11.83 -3.19
#